data_AF-A0A3M1G042-F1
#
_entry.id   AF-A0A3M1G042-F1
#
_cell.length_a   1.000
_cell.length_b   1.000
_cell.length_c   1.000
_cell.angle_alpha   90.00
_cell.angle_beta   90.00
_cell.angle_gamma   90.00
#
_symmetry.space_group_name_H-M   'P 1'
#
loop_
_entity.id
_entity.type
_entity.pdbx_description
1 polymer ?
#
loop_
_entity_poly.entity_id
_entity_poly.type
_entity_poly.pdbx_seq_one_letter_code
_entity_poly.pdbx_strand_id
1 'polypeptide(L)'
;MEFEEIKEQIRQLIDLLRGTEVSELEIEREGLRLRITLQGQKEVVRTVQPEQVLPTVPSEEQPPKEETTSGLHTIKSPIVGTFYRAPSPDAEPFVEVGSKVKKGDILCIIEAMK
;
A
#
# COMPACT_ATOMS: atom_id res chain seq x y z
N MET A 1 -5.19 37.42 -2.59
CA MET A 1 -6.20 37.28 -1.53
C MET A 1 -6.71 35.84 -1.46
N GLU A 2 -6.93 35.17 -2.60
CA GLU A 2 -7.40 33.77 -2.66
C GLU A 2 -6.53 32.72 -1.94
N PHE A 3 -5.21 32.90 -1.87
CA PHE A 3 -4.31 31.88 -1.31
C PHE A 3 -4.37 31.74 0.22
N GLU A 4 -4.61 32.82 0.95
CA GLU A 4 -4.80 32.75 2.41
C GLU A 4 -6.18 32.16 2.78
N GLU A 5 -7.18 32.32 1.91
CA GLU A 5 -8.51 31.74 2.07
C GLU A 5 -8.46 30.20 1.91
N ILE A 6 -7.71 29.70 0.93
CA ILE A 6 -7.45 28.27 0.72
C ILE A 6 -6.74 27.65 1.93
N LYS A 7 -5.80 28.38 2.54
CA LYS A 7 -5.03 27.91 3.69
C LYS A 7 -5.89 27.75 4.94
N GLU A 8 -6.84 28.66 5.17
CA GLU A 8 -7.82 28.52 6.25
C GLU A 8 -8.77 27.34 6.02
N GLN A 9 -9.23 27.12 4.77
CA GLN A 9 -10.06 25.97 4.42
C GLN A 9 -9.34 24.63 4.63
N ILE A 10 -8.05 24.54 4.28
CA ILE A 10 -7.24 23.33 4.51
C ILE A 10 -7.08 23.06 6.01
N ARG A 11 -6.89 24.10 6.84
CA ARG A 11 -6.79 23.94 8.30
C ARG A 11 -8.09 23.42 8.89
N GLN A 12 -9.23 24.01 8.53
CA GLN A 12 -10.54 23.55 8.97
C GLN A 12 -10.81 22.10 8.54
N LEU A 13 -10.40 21.74 7.32
CA LEU A 13 -10.53 20.37 6.81
C LEU A 13 -9.66 19.38 7.59
N ILE A 14 -8.41 19.73 7.93
CA ILE A 14 -7.53 18.90 8.76
C ILE A 14 -8.12 18.71 10.16
N ASP A 15 -8.68 19.77 10.76
CA ASP A 15 -9.29 19.68 12.09
C ASP A 15 -10.57 18.84 12.10
N LEU A 16 -11.38 18.91 11.04
CA LEU A 16 -12.52 18.01 10.84
C LEU A 16 -12.06 16.55 10.65
N LEU A 17 -10.99 16.33 9.89
CA LEU A 17 -10.46 15.00 9.64
C LEU A 17 -9.90 14.33 10.91
N ARG A 18 -9.36 15.09 11.87
CA ARG A 18 -8.85 14.55 13.14
C ARG A 18 -9.91 13.85 13.98
N GLY A 19 -11.20 14.15 13.78
CA GLY A 19 -12.33 13.47 14.43
C GLY A 19 -12.85 12.25 13.67
N THR A 20 -12.25 11.91 12.53
CA THR A 20 -12.67 10.81 11.64
C THR A 20 -11.52 9.83 11.45
N GLU A 21 -11.80 8.54 11.24
CA GLU A 21 -10.77 7.51 10.94
C GLU A 21 -10.23 7.60 9.49
N VAL A 22 -10.21 8.80 8.91
CA VAL A 22 -9.79 9.01 7.52
C VAL A 22 -8.27 9.07 7.47
N SER A 23 -7.67 8.04 6.88
CA SER A 23 -6.22 7.93 6.71
C SER A 23 -5.70 8.72 5.49
N GLU A 24 -6.57 8.97 4.50
CA GLU A 24 -6.24 9.65 3.26
C GLU A 24 -7.44 10.40 2.67
N LEU A 25 -7.23 11.64 2.20
CA LEU A 25 -8.22 12.44 1.49
C LEU A 25 -7.63 13.00 0.18
N GLU A 26 -8.33 12.77 -0.94
CA GLU A 26 -7.98 13.29 -2.25
C GLU A 26 -9.16 14.10 -2.85
N ILE A 27 -8.88 15.33 -3.30
CA ILE A 27 -9.86 16.22 -3.92
C ILE A 27 -9.30 16.78 -5.23
N GLU A 28 -10.09 16.70 -6.31
CA GLU A 28 -9.76 17.26 -7.63
C GLU A 28 -10.87 18.22 -8.10
N ARG A 29 -10.49 19.47 -8.45
CA ARG A 29 -11.39 20.46 -9.06
C ARG A 29 -10.63 21.33 -10.05
N GLU A 30 -11.17 21.48 -11.27
CA GLU A 30 -10.70 22.44 -12.29
C GLU A 30 -9.18 22.44 -12.52
N GLY A 31 -8.54 21.26 -12.44
CA GLY A 31 -7.09 21.09 -12.64
C GLY A 31 -6.22 21.21 -11.37
N LEU A 32 -6.83 21.42 -10.20
CA LEU A 32 -6.15 21.45 -8.90
C LEU A 32 -6.42 20.13 -8.15
N ARG A 33 -5.34 19.41 -7.80
CA ARG A 33 -5.38 18.14 -7.04
C ARG A 33 -4.75 18.33 -5.66
N LEU A 34 -5.52 18.08 -4.61
CA LEU A 34 -5.09 18.16 -3.20
C LEU A 34 -5.12 16.78 -2.56
N ARG A 35 -4.00 16.35 -1.96
CA ARG A 35 -3.85 15.07 -1.27
C ARG A 35 -3.37 15.29 0.16
N ILE A 36 -4.09 14.73 1.13
CA ILE A 36 -3.81 14.85 2.57
C ILE A 36 -3.71 13.43 3.16
N THR A 37 -2.61 13.13 3.86
CA THR A 37 -2.38 11.83 4.51
C THR A 37 -2.10 12.05 6.00
N LEU A 38 -2.91 11.45 6.86
CA LEU A 38 -2.72 11.49 8.32
C LEU A 38 -1.98 10.21 8.76
N GLN A 39 -0.67 10.29 8.98
CA GLN A 39 0.11 9.15 9.48
C GLN A 39 -0.04 9.04 11.01
N GLY A 40 -0.77 8.01 11.47
CA GLY A 40 -0.74 7.56 12.86
C GLY A 40 0.60 6.88 13.17
N GLN A 41 1.29 7.34 14.21
CA GLN A 41 2.52 6.71 14.70
C GLN A 41 2.23 5.28 15.18
N LYS A 42 2.90 4.30 14.58
CA LYS A 42 2.84 2.90 15.02
C LYS A 42 3.79 2.72 16.20
N GLU A 43 3.25 2.64 17.41
CA GLU A 43 4.02 2.24 18.59
C GLU A 43 4.59 0.83 18.41
N VAL A 44 5.89 0.71 18.63
CA VAL A 44 6.62 -0.56 18.63
C VAL A 44 6.65 -1.06 20.08
N VAL A 45 5.75 -1.97 20.44
CA VAL A 45 5.86 -2.72 21.70
C VAL A 45 6.62 -4.03 21.44
N ARG A 46 7.63 -4.24 22.27
CA ARG A 46 8.71 -5.21 22.16
C ARG A 46 8.46 -6.41 23.11
N THR A 47 8.80 -7.61 22.62
CA THR A 47 9.15 -8.89 23.33
C THR A 47 8.04 -9.58 24.14
N VAL A 48 7.94 -10.92 24.23
CA VAL A 48 8.96 -11.99 24.39
C VAL A 48 8.50 -13.33 23.79
N GLN A 49 9.49 -14.15 23.41
CA GLN A 49 9.42 -15.53 22.93
C GLN A 49 9.16 -16.52 24.08
N PRO A 50 8.58 -17.70 23.81
CA PRO A 50 9.35 -18.92 24.07
C PRO A 50 9.28 -19.95 22.94
N GLU A 51 10.38 -20.69 22.86
CA GLU A 51 10.76 -21.70 21.88
C GLU A 51 10.20 -23.09 22.22
N GLN A 52 10.34 -24.03 21.26
CA GLN A 52 10.18 -25.50 21.33
C GLN A 52 8.75 -26.02 21.06
N VAL A 53 8.46 -27.02 20.21
CA VAL A 53 9.15 -28.25 19.76
C VAL A 53 8.55 -28.74 18.41
N LEU A 54 9.37 -29.33 17.54
CA LEU A 54 9.03 -30.03 16.27
C LEU A 54 8.28 -31.38 16.50
N PRO A 55 7.74 -32.11 15.49
CA PRO A 55 7.41 -31.78 14.09
C PRO A 55 6.03 -32.34 13.59
N THR A 56 5.35 -31.66 12.67
CA THR A 56 4.61 -32.25 11.52
C THR A 56 4.11 -31.14 10.59
N VAL A 57 4.39 -31.28 9.28
CA VAL A 57 4.00 -30.38 8.18
C VAL A 57 2.50 -30.01 8.19
N PRO A 58 2.16 -28.74 7.92
CA PRO A 58 2.09 -28.20 6.56
C PRO A 58 3.04 -27.00 6.37
N SER A 59 3.44 -26.77 5.12
CA SER A 59 4.32 -25.67 4.70
C SER A 59 3.91 -24.34 5.31
N GLU A 60 4.59 -23.96 6.39
CA GLU A 60 4.52 -22.65 7.01
C GLU A 60 5.40 -21.74 6.17
N GLU A 61 4.76 -20.76 5.54
CA GLU A 61 5.39 -19.75 4.70
C GLU A 61 6.46 -19.03 5.52
N GLN A 62 7.73 -19.40 5.28
CA GLN A 62 8.85 -18.67 5.86
C GLN A 62 8.68 -17.19 5.49
N PRO A 63 8.74 -16.25 6.45
CA PRO A 63 8.85 -14.85 6.08
C PRO A 63 10.08 -14.73 5.17
N PRO A 64 9.95 -14.16 3.96
CA PRO A 64 11.06 -14.01 3.06
C PRO A 64 12.21 -13.36 3.81
N LYS A 65 13.40 -13.98 3.74
CA LYS A 65 14.66 -13.34 4.14
C LYS A 65 14.61 -11.91 3.61
N GLU A 66 14.75 -10.92 4.50
CA GLU A 66 14.96 -9.54 4.09
C GLU A 66 16.33 -9.48 3.39
N GLU A 67 16.35 -9.85 2.11
CA GLU A 67 17.43 -9.46 1.22
C GLU A 67 17.46 -7.94 1.21
N THR A 68 18.64 -7.38 1.43
CA THR A 68 18.86 -5.94 1.44
C THR A 68 18.44 -5.33 0.11
N THR A 69 17.21 -4.78 0.05
CA THR A 69 16.58 -4.15 -1.12
C THR A 69 17.13 -2.75 -1.42
N SER A 70 18.37 -2.45 -1.01
CA SER A 70 18.93 -1.12 -1.20
C SER A 70 18.99 -0.77 -2.69
N GLY A 71 18.24 0.25 -3.10
CA GLY A 71 18.20 0.73 -4.48
C GLY A 71 17.11 0.11 -5.37
N LEU A 72 16.24 -0.75 -4.83
CA LEU A 72 15.08 -1.29 -5.56
C LEU A 72 13.80 -0.50 -5.26
N HIS A 73 12.93 -0.36 -6.26
CA HIS A 73 11.59 0.20 -6.09
C HIS A 73 10.57 -0.92 -5.90
N THR A 74 10.05 -1.05 -4.68
CA THR A 74 9.06 -2.07 -4.34
C THR A 74 7.64 -1.52 -4.50
N ILE A 75 6.85 -2.16 -5.37
CA ILE A 75 5.43 -1.85 -5.56
C ILE A 75 4.63 -2.73 -4.59
N LYS A 76 4.05 -2.11 -3.56
CA LYS A 76 3.25 -2.81 -2.54
C LYS A 76 1.78 -2.83 -2.94
N SER A 77 1.08 -3.92 -2.62
CA SER A 77 -0.37 -3.98 -2.78
C SER A 77 -1.06 -2.99 -1.83
N PRO A 78 -2.05 -2.20 -2.27
CA PRO A 78 -2.81 -1.30 -1.41
C PRO A 78 -3.91 -2.02 -0.61
N ILE A 79 -4.23 -3.27 -0.97
CA ILE A 79 -5.30 -4.08 -0.37
C ILE A 79 -4.83 -5.52 -0.13
N VAL A 80 -5.51 -6.23 0.78
CA VAL A 80 -5.37 -7.67 0.94
C VAL A 80 -6.25 -8.38 -0.08
N GLY A 81 -5.72 -9.40 -0.73
CA GLY A 81 -6.45 -10.15 -1.76
C GLY A 81 -5.59 -11.22 -2.42
N THR A 82 -6.15 -11.87 -3.44
CA THR A 82 -5.47 -12.88 -4.24
C THR A 82 -4.69 -12.22 -5.38
N PHE A 83 -3.41 -12.55 -5.52
CA PHE A 83 -2.54 -12.02 -6.56
C PHE A 83 -2.61 -12.88 -7.83
N TYR A 84 -2.80 -12.24 -8.98
CA TYR A 84 -2.73 -12.88 -10.29
C TYR A 84 -1.74 -12.15 -11.20
N ARG A 85 -0.89 -12.92 -11.89
CA ARG A 85 0.07 -12.40 -12.87
C ARG A 85 -0.51 -12.18 -14.25
N ALA A 86 -1.67 -12.77 -14.54
CA ALA A 86 -2.32 -12.78 -15.85
C ALA A 86 -3.81 -12.43 -15.70
N PRO A 87 -4.48 -11.97 -16.78
CA PRO A 87 -5.91 -11.64 -16.73
C PRO A 87 -6.83 -12.87 -16.65
N SER A 88 -6.34 -14.05 -17.01
CA SER A 88 -7.05 -15.33 -16.92
C SER A 88 -6.05 -16.50 -16.86
N PRO A 89 -6.49 -17.73 -16.52
CA PRO A 89 -5.59 -18.88 -16.38
C PRO A 89 -4.81 -19.26 -17.64
N ASP A 90 -5.41 -19.04 -18.81
CA ASP A 90 -4.84 -19.41 -20.11
C ASP A 90 -4.14 -18.23 -20.82
N ALA A 91 -4.14 -17.04 -20.22
CA ALA A 91 -3.52 -15.84 -20.78
C ALA A 91 -2.07 -15.66 -20.33
N GLU A 92 -1.28 -14.95 -21.14
CA GLU A 92 0.07 -14.58 -20.77
C GLU A 92 0.11 -13.60 -19.57
N PRO A 93 1.17 -13.65 -18.76
CA PRO A 93 1.37 -12.67 -17.70
C PRO A 93 1.48 -11.24 -18.21
N PHE A 94 1.05 -10.27 -17.40
CA PHE A 94 1.19 -8.85 -17.73
C PHE A 94 2.66 -8.43 -17.91
N VAL A 95 3.56 -9.00 -17.09
CA VAL A 95 5.00 -8.73 -17.11
C VAL A 95 5.82 -9.97 -16.74
N GLU A 96 7.04 -10.03 -17.28
CA GLU A 96 8.06 -11.05 -16.98
C GLU A 96 9.35 -10.41 -16.45
N VAL A 97 10.22 -11.24 -15.87
CA VAL A 97 11.53 -10.78 -15.41
C VAL A 97 12.35 -10.28 -16.60
N GLY A 98 12.84 -9.04 -16.50
CA GLY A 98 13.55 -8.36 -17.59
C GLY A 98 12.66 -7.48 -18.46
N SER A 99 11.34 -7.54 -18.30
CA SER A 99 10.43 -6.59 -18.95
C SER A 99 10.72 -5.16 -18.49
N LYS A 100 10.79 -4.22 -19.45
CA LYS A 100 10.81 -2.78 -19.16
C LYS A 100 9.38 -2.30 -18.95
N VAL A 101 9.14 -1.59 -17.85
CA VAL A 101 7.83 -1.06 -17.47
C VAL A 101 7.86 0.46 -17.32
N LYS A 102 6.73 1.11 -17.57
CA LYS A 102 6.53 2.55 -17.39
C LYS A 102 5.28 2.84 -16.56
N LYS A 103 5.16 4.09 -16.10
CA LYS A 103 3.98 4.54 -15.36
C LYS A 103 2.71 4.29 -16.18
N GLY A 104 1.73 3.61 -15.58
CA GLY A 104 0.45 3.27 -16.22
C GLY A 104 0.38 1.84 -16.74
N ASP A 105 1.50 1.12 -16.82
CA ASP A 105 1.47 -0.30 -17.18
C ASP A 105 0.82 -1.14 -16.07
N ILE A 106 0.05 -2.14 -16.47
CA ILE A 106 -0.55 -3.12 -15.56
C ILE A 106 0.51 -4.17 -15.24
N LEU A 107 0.74 -4.45 -13.96
CA LEU A 107 1.75 -5.41 -13.53
C LEU A 107 1.15 -6.72 -13.02
N CYS A 108 -0.02 -6.64 -12.39
CA CYS A 108 -0.74 -7.76 -11.80
C CYS A 108 -2.18 -7.34 -11.50
N ILE A 109 -3.00 -8.32 -11.12
CA ILE A 109 -4.33 -8.11 -10.54
C ILE A 109 -4.28 -8.53 -9.07
N ILE A 110 -4.95 -7.75 -8.22
CA ILE A 110 -5.25 -8.15 -6.84
C ILE A 110 -6.77 -8.24 -6.70
N GLU A 111 -7.28 -9.44 -6.46
CA GLU A 111 -8.69 -9.68 -6.20
C GLU A 111 -8.97 -9.62 -4.69
N ALA A 112 -9.69 -8.59 -4.25
CA ALA A 112 -10.18 -8.53 -2.87
C ALA A 112 -11.30 -9.56 -2.68
N MET A 113 -11.12 -10.50 -1.75
CA MET A 113 -12.23 -11.31 -1.26
C MET A 113 -12.99 -10.50 -0.22
N LYS A 114 -14.31 -10.40 -0.38
CA LYS A 114 -15.21 -9.70 0.56
C LYS A 114 -15.59 -10.60 1.73
#